data_AF-A0A8J5MMT4-F1
#
_entry.id   AF-A0A8J5MMT4-F1
#
_cell.length_a   1.000
_cell.length_b   1.000
_cell.length_c   1.000
_cell.angle_alpha   90.00
_cell.angle_beta   90.00
_cell.angle_gamma   90.00
#
_symmetry.space_group_name_H-M   'P 1'
#
loop_
_entity.id
_entity.type
_entity.pdbx_description
1 polymer ?
#
loop_
_entity_poly.entity_id
_entity_poly.type
_entity_poly.pdbx_seq_one_letter_code
_entity_poly.pdbx_strand_id
1 'polypeptide(L)'
;MKLTFLLLLAAAGGYGQSCNGRCGDNDPTQSCECNSDCTKFNDCCSDYEEICMSCMDRCDEAFLKPKPCQCNNQCNSHNNCCPDYDDECGGGVTDAELRALTEEMYAAMEDAVGDLLTIDLQGKGDSGDLAPGPLFTSVPDAALNGPTISLLRQLQDNYVPDVKVAEDEDEVEIAEKDDFLDAMISTQIMQLVQNFLQDKKLLTGSLRDKLDEIWFTMYPRTKSGPRGSSGFEHSFVGELKNGQVSGFHNWVNFYKEEQKGNSNYEGWSGFLNIDDKCGVLMDHFTWYSEPKKIGSMFVGTPPELELATYTVCFLARPNSLCPVQMNNKLYHAQTWDITYEGKVYVGSAYPDIGV
;
A
#
# COMPACT_ATOMS: atom_id res chain seq x y z
N MET A 1 29.40 -79.64 5.16
CA MET A 1 28.56 -78.48 5.52
C MET A 1 29.33 -77.20 5.21
N LYS A 2 29.09 -76.59 4.05
CA LYS A 2 29.54 -75.22 3.75
C LYS A 2 28.31 -74.49 3.21
N LEU A 3 27.76 -73.62 4.05
CA LEU A 3 26.63 -72.75 3.73
C LEU A 3 27.17 -71.59 2.88
N THR A 4 26.68 -71.45 1.66
CA THR A 4 26.95 -70.28 0.82
C THR A 4 25.85 -69.27 1.08
N PHE A 5 26.16 -68.18 1.79
CA PHE A 5 25.24 -67.09 2.04
C PHE A 5 25.30 -66.12 0.84
N LEU A 6 24.23 -66.09 0.05
CA LEU A 6 24.01 -65.06 -0.96
C LEU A 6 23.58 -63.77 -0.22
N LEU A 7 24.45 -62.77 -0.17
CA LEU A 7 24.08 -61.44 0.31
C LEU A 7 23.33 -60.72 -0.82
N LEU A 8 22.01 -60.56 -0.69
CA LEU A 8 21.27 -59.59 -1.49
C LEU A 8 21.67 -58.18 -1.01
N LEU A 9 22.32 -57.40 -1.87
CA LEU A 9 22.36 -55.95 -1.72
C LEU A 9 20.96 -55.41 -2.06
N ALA A 10 20.20 -55.03 -1.03
CA ALA A 10 19.08 -54.13 -1.20
C ALA A 10 19.64 -52.72 -1.45
N ALA A 11 19.46 -52.20 -2.66
CA ALA A 11 19.63 -50.78 -2.91
C ALA A 11 18.52 -50.03 -2.16
N ALA A 12 18.87 -49.39 -1.05
CA ALA A 12 17.99 -48.44 -0.38
C ALA A 12 17.88 -47.21 -1.30
N GLY A 13 16.66 -46.92 -1.75
CA GLY A 13 16.37 -45.77 -2.61
C GLY A 13 16.66 -44.44 -1.91
N GLY A 14 17.23 -43.50 -2.67
CA GLY A 14 17.53 -42.15 -2.22
C GLY A 14 16.26 -41.34 -1.99
N TYR A 15 15.87 -41.19 -0.73
CA TYR A 15 15.02 -40.11 -0.24
C TYR A 15 15.91 -39.26 0.67
N GLY A 16 16.46 -38.15 0.17
CA GLY A 16 17.36 -37.29 0.97
C GLY A 16 18.36 -36.42 0.19
N GLN A 17 18.24 -36.33 -1.14
CA GLN A 17 19.14 -35.53 -1.99
C GLN A 17 18.53 -34.21 -2.48
N SER A 18 17.33 -33.85 -2.02
CA SER A 18 16.59 -32.70 -2.53
C SER A 18 16.22 -31.71 -1.45
N CYS A 19 16.18 -30.43 -1.81
CA CYS A 19 15.68 -29.34 -0.98
C CYS A 19 14.17 -29.10 -1.06
N ASN A 20 13.43 -29.87 -1.85
CA ASN A 20 11.97 -29.71 -1.94
C ASN A 20 11.31 -29.90 -0.56
N GLY A 21 10.63 -28.86 -0.08
CA GLY A 21 10.01 -28.82 1.25
C GLY A 21 10.99 -28.77 2.43
N ARG A 22 12.29 -28.55 2.19
CA ARG A 22 13.35 -28.56 3.22
C ARG A 22 14.13 -27.25 3.32
N CYS A 23 13.75 -26.20 2.60
CA CYS A 23 14.48 -24.92 2.61
C CYS A 23 14.47 -24.27 4.00
N GLY A 24 15.66 -24.09 4.56
CA GLY A 24 15.89 -23.62 5.93
C GLY A 24 16.11 -24.74 6.95
N ASP A 25 16.01 -26.02 6.55
CA ASP A 25 16.24 -27.15 7.44
C ASP A 25 17.74 -27.36 7.72
N ASN A 26 18.03 -27.83 8.92
CA ASN A 26 19.32 -28.33 9.34
C ASN A 26 19.10 -29.72 9.97
N ASP A 27 19.23 -30.76 9.15
CA ASP A 27 18.94 -32.14 9.54
C ASP A 27 20.18 -33.03 9.29
N PRO A 28 20.99 -33.29 10.34
CA PRO A 28 22.24 -34.04 10.22
C PRO A 28 22.04 -35.51 9.85
N THR A 29 20.79 -35.99 9.75
CA THR A 29 20.48 -37.34 9.27
C THR A 29 20.40 -37.42 7.74
N GLN A 30 20.39 -36.28 7.06
CA GLN A 30 20.25 -36.18 5.61
C GLN A 30 21.61 -36.21 4.93
N SER A 31 21.63 -36.57 3.64
CA SER A 31 22.88 -36.60 2.86
C SER A 31 23.36 -35.23 2.40
N CYS A 32 22.53 -34.19 2.56
CA CYS A 32 22.80 -32.81 2.20
C CYS A 32 21.87 -31.84 2.94
N GLU A 33 22.28 -30.59 3.07
CA GLU A 33 21.60 -29.52 3.81
C GLU A 33 20.95 -28.49 2.88
N CYS A 34 19.93 -27.80 3.40
CA CYS A 34 19.12 -26.82 2.65
C CYS A 34 18.97 -25.48 3.38
N ASN A 35 19.90 -25.17 4.29
CA ASN A 35 19.98 -23.89 4.99
C ASN A 35 21.08 -22.98 4.38
N SER A 36 21.06 -21.70 4.75
CA SER A 36 22.03 -20.70 4.26
C SER A 36 23.49 -21.01 4.55
N ASP A 37 23.79 -21.84 5.56
CA ASP A 37 25.16 -22.18 5.94
C ASP A 37 25.73 -23.35 5.11
N CYS A 38 24.91 -24.07 4.33
CA CYS A 38 25.39 -25.24 3.57
C CYS A 38 26.50 -24.89 2.56
N THR A 39 26.52 -23.65 2.07
CA THR A 39 27.56 -23.16 1.15
C THR A 39 28.92 -23.02 1.84
N LYS A 40 28.94 -22.73 3.15
CA LYS A 40 30.16 -22.73 3.96
C LYS A 40 30.69 -24.13 4.26
N PHE A 41 29.79 -25.07 4.53
CA PHE A 41 30.15 -26.45 4.84
C PHE A 41 30.34 -27.32 3.59
N ASN A 42 29.96 -26.81 2.42
CA ASN A 42 30.00 -27.48 1.13
C ASN A 42 29.22 -28.81 1.16
N ASP A 43 28.04 -28.77 1.78
CA ASP A 43 27.11 -29.88 1.96
C ASP A 43 25.69 -29.57 1.45
N CYS A 44 25.52 -28.51 0.64
CA CYS A 44 24.24 -28.18 0.01
C CYS A 44 23.73 -29.33 -0.86
N CYS A 45 22.41 -29.54 -0.88
CA CYS A 45 21.81 -30.41 -1.90
C CYS A 45 22.05 -29.83 -3.30
N SER A 46 22.08 -30.70 -4.32
CA SER A 46 22.40 -30.28 -5.69
C SER A 46 21.38 -29.33 -6.29
N ASP A 47 20.14 -29.35 -5.79
CA ASP A 47 19.02 -28.51 -6.19
C ASP A 47 18.79 -27.33 -5.24
N TYR A 48 19.74 -27.04 -4.33
CA TYR A 48 19.61 -25.97 -3.34
C TYR A 48 19.35 -24.60 -3.95
N GLU A 49 20.13 -24.20 -4.96
CA GLU A 49 19.92 -22.90 -5.61
C GLU A 49 18.58 -22.85 -6.33
N GLU A 50 18.24 -23.88 -7.11
CA GLU A 50 16.99 -23.92 -7.89
C GLU A 50 15.74 -23.87 -7.01
N ILE A 51 15.75 -24.57 -5.87
CA ILE A 51 14.56 -24.68 -5.00
C ILE A 51 14.53 -23.59 -3.93
N CYS A 52 15.66 -23.32 -3.27
CA CYS A 52 15.67 -22.42 -2.11
C CYS A 52 15.94 -20.95 -2.45
N MET A 53 16.40 -20.64 -3.67
CA MET A 53 16.46 -19.27 -4.20
C MET A 53 15.23 -18.91 -5.07
N SER A 54 14.18 -19.73 -5.06
CA SER A 54 12.94 -19.45 -5.79
C SER A 54 11.76 -19.28 -4.83
N CYS A 55 10.81 -18.44 -5.21
CA CYS A 55 9.53 -18.29 -4.53
C CYS A 55 8.39 -19.15 -5.04
N MET A 56 8.64 -20.00 -6.04
CA MET A 56 7.67 -20.98 -6.52
C MET A 56 7.12 -21.80 -5.34
N ASP A 57 5.80 -21.79 -5.16
CA ASP A 57 5.06 -22.43 -4.05
C ASP A 57 5.46 -21.98 -2.63
N ARG A 58 6.13 -20.83 -2.49
CA ARG A 58 6.63 -20.30 -1.19
C ARG A 58 6.08 -18.93 -0.81
N CYS A 59 5.17 -18.37 -1.61
CA CYS A 59 4.57 -17.07 -1.33
C CYS A 59 3.86 -17.04 0.03
N ASP A 60 4.01 -15.92 0.73
CA ASP A 60 3.44 -15.63 2.05
C ASP A 60 3.93 -16.56 3.18
N GLU A 61 5.07 -17.23 2.98
CA GLU A 61 5.66 -18.07 4.03
C GLU A 61 6.09 -17.28 5.27
N ALA A 62 6.05 -17.88 6.46
CA ALA A 62 6.58 -17.22 7.65
C ALA A 62 8.09 -16.96 7.50
N PHE A 63 8.57 -15.82 8.03
CA PHE A 63 10.00 -15.51 8.04
C PHE A 63 10.80 -16.62 8.74
N LEU A 64 11.78 -17.18 8.03
CA LEU A 64 12.72 -18.17 8.57
C LEU A 64 14.15 -17.72 8.30
N LYS A 65 14.83 -17.27 9.35
CA LYS A 65 16.24 -16.83 9.31
C LYS A 65 17.20 -17.82 8.62
N PRO A 66 17.06 -19.15 8.76
CA PRO A 66 17.96 -20.10 8.10
C PRO A 66 17.78 -20.21 6.57
N LYS A 67 16.72 -19.61 5.99
CA LYS A 67 16.53 -19.58 4.54
C LYS A 67 17.46 -18.55 3.88
N PRO A 68 17.98 -18.82 2.68
CA PRO A 68 18.86 -17.88 1.98
C PRO A 68 18.14 -16.62 1.50
N CYS A 69 16.84 -16.70 1.28
CA CYS A 69 15.96 -15.61 0.91
C CYS A 69 14.54 -15.89 1.38
N GLN A 70 13.72 -14.85 1.44
CA GLN A 70 12.36 -14.87 1.97
C GLN A 70 11.33 -14.63 0.86
N CYS A 71 10.18 -15.31 0.96
CA CYS A 71 9.06 -15.14 0.04
C CYS A 71 7.82 -14.57 0.72
N ASN A 72 8.04 -13.68 1.68
CA ASN A 72 6.96 -12.99 2.41
C ASN A 72 6.91 -11.51 2.05
N ASN A 73 5.76 -10.89 2.30
CA ASN A 73 5.51 -9.47 2.01
C ASN A 73 6.44 -8.47 2.72
N GLN A 74 7.20 -8.89 3.73
CA GLN A 74 8.19 -8.05 4.41
C GLN A 74 9.60 -8.18 3.82
N CYS A 75 9.82 -9.06 2.85
CA CYS A 75 11.18 -9.31 2.38
C CYS A 75 11.82 -8.08 1.72
N ASN A 76 11.00 -7.23 1.08
CA ASN A 76 11.44 -6.00 0.42
C ASN A 76 11.95 -4.98 1.45
N SER A 77 11.26 -4.81 2.57
CA SER A 77 11.71 -3.88 3.64
C SER A 77 13.00 -4.35 4.31
N HIS A 78 13.28 -5.65 4.27
CA HIS A 78 14.48 -6.27 4.84
C HIS A 78 15.58 -6.55 3.80
N ASN A 79 15.37 -6.22 2.52
CA ASN A 79 16.28 -6.53 1.41
C ASN A 79 16.74 -8.00 1.39
N ASN A 80 15.81 -8.92 1.61
CA ASN A 80 16.10 -10.36 1.68
C ASN A 80 15.13 -11.22 0.85
N CYS A 81 14.43 -10.64 -0.13
CA CYS A 81 13.57 -11.37 -1.07
C CYS A 81 14.36 -12.38 -1.91
N CYS A 82 13.70 -13.45 -2.34
CA CYS A 82 14.27 -14.27 -3.41
C CYS A 82 14.29 -13.49 -4.73
N PRO A 83 15.25 -13.77 -5.63
CA PRO A 83 15.38 -13.07 -6.91
C PRO A 83 14.11 -13.03 -7.78
N ASP A 84 13.24 -14.02 -7.64
CA ASP A 84 11.98 -14.18 -8.38
C ASP A 84 10.74 -13.83 -7.56
N TYR A 85 10.89 -13.22 -6.38
CA TYR A 85 9.76 -12.91 -5.50
C TYR A 85 8.69 -12.07 -6.21
N ASP A 86 9.08 -11.05 -6.96
CA ASP A 86 8.14 -10.19 -7.68
C ASP A 86 7.39 -10.94 -8.80
N ASP A 87 8.06 -11.89 -9.45
CA ASP A 87 7.49 -12.68 -10.55
C ASP A 87 6.55 -13.77 -10.02
N GLU A 88 6.95 -14.49 -8.95
CA GLU A 88 6.21 -15.60 -8.38
C GLU A 88 5.13 -15.15 -7.38
N CYS A 89 5.43 -14.15 -6.55
CA CYS A 89 4.57 -13.71 -5.44
C CYS A 89 4.05 -12.27 -5.60
N GLY A 90 4.71 -11.43 -6.39
CA GLY A 90 4.29 -10.05 -6.66
C GLY A 90 3.15 -9.93 -7.68
N GLY A 91 2.33 -10.97 -7.84
CA GLY A 91 1.23 -11.00 -8.82
C GLY A 91 1.70 -10.83 -10.28
N GLY A 92 2.97 -11.14 -10.59
CA GLY A 92 3.54 -10.99 -11.93
C GLY A 92 3.70 -9.54 -12.40
N VAL A 93 3.72 -8.59 -11.46
CA VAL A 93 3.99 -7.17 -11.73
C VAL A 93 5.37 -6.83 -11.20
N THR A 94 6.25 -6.28 -12.03
CA THR A 94 7.59 -5.84 -11.61
C THR A 94 7.60 -4.39 -11.13
N ASP A 95 8.61 -4.01 -10.35
CA ASP A 95 8.87 -2.62 -9.95
C ASP A 95 8.91 -1.65 -11.14
N ALA A 96 9.52 -2.08 -12.25
CA ALA A 96 9.65 -1.27 -13.46
C ALA A 96 8.28 -1.00 -14.10
N GLU A 97 7.36 -1.96 -14.03
CA GLU A 97 6.01 -1.82 -14.56
C GLU A 97 5.14 -0.91 -13.69
N LEU A 98 5.25 -0.99 -12.36
CA LEU A 98 4.56 -0.07 -11.44
C LEU A 98 5.01 1.37 -11.67
N ARG A 99 6.32 1.57 -11.82
CA ARG A 99 6.92 2.89 -12.12
C ARG A 99 6.50 3.40 -13.49
N ALA A 100 6.49 2.55 -14.51
CA ALA A 100 6.05 2.92 -15.85
C ALA A 100 4.57 3.34 -15.86
N LEU A 101 3.69 2.55 -15.23
CA LEU A 101 2.27 2.87 -15.13
C LEU A 101 2.03 4.20 -14.40
N THR A 102 2.68 4.41 -13.26
CA THR A 102 2.49 5.65 -12.48
C THR A 102 3.05 6.88 -13.19
N GLU A 103 4.09 6.73 -14.01
CA GLU A 103 4.56 7.79 -14.90
C GLU A 103 3.54 8.09 -16.03
N GLU A 104 2.89 7.07 -16.60
CA GLU A 104 1.82 7.25 -17.58
C GLU A 104 0.58 7.93 -16.97
N MET A 105 0.19 7.52 -15.76
CA MET A 105 -0.89 8.16 -14.99
C MET A 105 -0.58 9.64 -14.73
N TYR A 106 0.65 9.94 -14.34
CA TYR A 106 1.12 11.32 -14.16
C TYR A 106 1.04 12.13 -15.45
N ALA A 107 1.46 11.56 -16.58
CA ALA A 107 1.37 12.21 -17.88
C ALA A 107 -0.08 12.46 -18.34
N ALA A 108 -1.01 11.61 -17.92
CA ALA A 108 -2.45 11.71 -18.19
C ALA A 108 -3.21 12.63 -17.19
N MET A 109 -2.52 13.20 -16.21
CA MET A 109 -3.11 14.06 -15.19
C MET A 109 -3.47 15.44 -15.77
N GLU A 110 -4.77 15.70 -15.93
CA GLU A 110 -5.30 16.97 -16.45
C GLU A 110 -5.69 17.95 -15.34
N ASP A 111 -6.26 17.45 -14.24
CA ASP A 111 -6.87 18.26 -13.16
C ASP A 111 -5.97 18.45 -11.93
N ALA A 112 -4.65 18.41 -12.11
CA ALA A 112 -3.73 18.83 -11.03
C ALA A 112 -3.83 20.32 -10.78
N VAL A 113 -3.76 20.71 -9.51
CA VAL A 113 -4.02 22.08 -9.07
C VAL A 113 -2.88 22.69 -8.28
N GLY A 114 -1.73 22.01 -8.15
CA GLY A 114 -0.61 22.49 -7.33
C GLY A 114 -0.08 23.87 -7.72
N ASP A 115 -0.17 24.24 -9.00
CA ASP A 115 0.27 25.54 -9.52
C ASP A 115 -0.68 26.69 -9.10
N LEU A 116 -1.89 26.34 -8.69
CA LEU A 116 -2.88 27.26 -8.11
C LEU A 116 -2.73 27.43 -6.60
N LEU A 117 -2.01 26.52 -5.92
CA LEU A 117 -1.88 26.51 -4.46
C LEU A 117 -0.68 27.33 -4.00
N THR A 118 -0.83 27.99 -2.85
CA THR A 118 0.29 28.54 -2.08
C THR A 118 0.35 27.86 -0.73
N ILE A 119 1.42 27.11 -0.47
CA ILE A 119 1.69 26.49 0.82
C ILE A 119 2.84 27.19 1.55
N ASP A 120 2.77 27.26 2.87
CA ASP A 120 3.88 27.67 3.74
C ASP A 120 4.29 26.49 4.64
N LEU A 121 5.41 25.84 4.27
CA LEU A 121 5.92 24.68 5.00
C LEU A 121 6.40 25.02 6.42
N GLN A 122 6.75 26.28 6.68
CA GLN A 122 7.21 26.75 7.99
C GLN A 122 8.37 25.90 8.55
N GLY A 123 8.36 25.54 9.84
CA GLY A 123 9.46 24.86 10.50
C GLY A 123 9.56 23.38 10.18
N LYS A 124 10.81 22.94 9.94
CA LYS A 124 11.15 21.52 9.73
C LYS A 124 11.51 20.85 11.05
N GLY A 125 10.90 19.71 11.35
CA GLY A 125 11.18 18.88 12.53
C GLY A 125 10.20 17.73 12.67
N ASP A 126 10.38 16.91 13.71
CA ASP A 126 9.61 15.69 13.98
C ASP A 126 8.72 15.79 15.23
N SER A 127 8.72 16.96 15.89
CA SER A 127 8.05 17.14 17.16
C SER A 127 7.77 18.61 17.49
N GLY A 128 6.61 18.83 18.11
CA GLY A 128 6.15 20.15 18.54
C GLY A 128 5.58 21.00 17.41
N ASP A 129 4.93 22.09 17.80
CA ASP A 129 4.42 23.09 16.87
C ASP A 129 5.57 24.01 16.41
N LEU A 130 6.01 23.76 15.18
CA LEU A 130 7.01 24.50 14.43
C LEU A 130 6.38 25.34 13.31
N ALA A 131 5.05 25.41 13.28
CA ALA A 131 4.26 25.99 12.22
C ALA A 131 3.11 26.83 12.81
N PRO A 132 3.41 28.03 13.35
CA PRO A 132 2.40 28.87 14.01
C PRO A 132 1.31 29.44 13.08
N GLY A 133 1.43 29.24 11.76
CA GLY A 133 0.45 29.62 10.75
C GLY A 133 -0.11 28.41 9.99
N PRO A 134 -1.09 28.63 9.10
CA PRO A 134 -1.66 27.54 8.30
C PRO A 134 -0.66 27.03 7.26
N LEU A 135 -0.76 25.74 6.91
CA LEU A 135 -0.05 25.15 5.78
C LEU A 135 -0.53 25.77 4.47
N PHE A 136 -1.85 25.85 4.26
CA PHE A 136 -2.43 26.39 3.02
C PHE A 136 -2.73 27.89 3.16
N THR A 137 -1.84 28.73 2.61
CA THR A 137 -1.99 30.20 2.68
C THR A 137 -2.86 30.77 1.55
N SER A 138 -3.00 30.05 0.43
CA SER A 138 -3.92 30.38 -0.65
C SER A 138 -4.37 29.12 -1.39
N VAL A 139 -5.68 28.94 -1.51
CA VAL A 139 -6.32 27.89 -2.34
C VAL A 139 -7.50 28.57 -3.04
N PRO A 140 -7.40 28.89 -4.34
CA PRO A 140 -8.48 29.54 -5.06
C PRO A 140 -9.62 28.56 -5.34
N ASP A 141 -10.86 29.06 -5.47
CA ASP A 141 -12.04 28.22 -5.77
C ASP A 141 -11.84 27.31 -7.01
N ALA A 142 -11.06 27.78 -7.99
CA ALA A 142 -10.73 26.99 -9.18
C ALA A 142 -10.00 25.68 -8.85
N ALA A 143 -9.23 25.63 -7.76
CA ALA A 143 -8.55 24.42 -7.30
C ALA A 143 -9.50 23.41 -6.61
N LEU A 144 -10.71 23.84 -6.24
CA LEU A 144 -11.69 23.04 -5.47
C LEU A 144 -12.94 22.66 -6.28
N ASN A 145 -13.06 23.19 -7.50
CA ASN A 145 -14.24 23.05 -8.36
C ASN A 145 -13.98 22.15 -9.59
N GLY A 146 -12.84 21.45 -9.61
CA GLY A 146 -12.58 20.40 -10.61
C GLY A 146 -13.65 19.29 -10.55
N PRO A 147 -13.86 18.56 -11.65
CA PRO A 147 -14.96 17.60 -11.78
C PRO A 147 -14.91 16.52 -10.70
N THR A 148 -13.74 15.95 -10.42
CA THR A 148 -13.59 14.89 -9.40
C THR A 148 -13.36 15.45 -7.99
N ILE A 149 -12.64 16.58 -7.84
CA ILE A 149 -12.42 17.24 -6.54
C ILE A 149 -13.74 17.72 -5.92
N SER A 150 -14.65 18.28 -6.72
CA SER A 150 -15.95 18.74 -6.22
C SER A 150 -16.83 17.60 -5.69
N LEU A 151 -16.75 16.43 -6.30
CA LEU A 151 -17.44 15.21 -5.85
C LEU A 151 -16.75 14.59 -4.62
N LEU A 152 -15.41 14.58 -4.58
CA LEU A 152 -14.65 14.18 -3.39
C LEU A 152 -15.07 14.99 -2.16
N ARG A 153 -15.21 16.31 -2.32
CA ARG A 153 -15.59 17.20 -1.22
C ARG A 153 -17.00 16.90 -0.68
N GLN A 154 -17.94 16.55 -1.55
CA GLN A 154 -19.29 16.13 -1.14
C GLN A 154 -19.21 14.87 -0.28
N LEU A 155 -18.51 13.84 -0.79
CA LEU A 155 -18.29 12.62 -0.02
C LEU A 155 -17.64 12.86 1.35
N GLN A 156 -16.58 13.67 1.39
CA GLN A 156 -15.85 13.94 2.63
C GLN A 156 -16.71 14.67 3.69
N ASP A 157 -17.81 15.31 3.31
CA ASP A 157 -18.69 16.03 4.24
C ASP A 157 -19.71 15.12 4.96
N ASN A 158 -19.87 13.87 4.50
CA ASN A 158 -20.79 12.90 5.08
C ASN A 158 -20.21 12.17 6.31
N TYR A 159 -18.89 11.98 6.35
CA TYR A 159 -18.23 11.12 7.34
C TYR A 159 -18.10 11.74 8.74
N VAL A 160 -18.26 10.91 9.77
CA VAL A 160 -18.06 11.29 11.18
C VAL A 160 -16.67 10.85 11.66
N PRO A 161 -15.83 11.75 12.21
CA PRO A 161 -14.47 11.41 12.63
C PRO A 161 -14.28 10.29 13.68
N ASP A 162 -15.33 9.92 14.45
CA ASP A 162 -15.22 8.96 15.57
C ASP A 162 -15.57 7.53 15.14
N VAL A 163 -14.56 6.65 15.07
CA VAL A 163 -14.67 5.22 14.71
C VAL A 163 -15.60 4.38 15.59
N LYS A 164 -16.16 4.96 16.66
CA LYS A 164 -17.15 4.33 17.55
C LYS A 164 -18.58 4.65 17.16
N VAL A 165 -18.78 5.53 16.19
CA VAL A 165 -20.09 5.79 15.59
C VAL A 165 -20.27 4.80 14.44
N ALA A 166 -21.43 4.18 14.35
CA ALA A 166 -21.77 3.40 13.17
C ALA A 166 -22.18 4.38 12.08
N GLU A 167 -21.66 4.18 10.88
CA GLU A 167 -22.08 4.94 9.71
C GLU A 167 -23.34 4.28 9.15
N ASP A 168 -24.37 5.09 8.88
CA ASP A 168 -25.61 4.65 8.27
C ASP A 168 -25.79 5.47 6.99
N GLU A 169 -25.43 4.86 5.85
CA GLU A 169 -25.48 5.54 4.56
C GLU A 169 -26.93 5.79 4.14
N ASP A 170 -27.29 7.06 3.93
CA ASP A 170 -28.59 7.41 3.37
C ASP A 170 -28.61 7.36 1.83
N GLU A 171 -29.80 7.51 1.23
CA GLU A 171 -29.95 7.43 -0.23
C GLU A 171 -29.16 8.52 -0.98
N VAL A 172 -28.90 9.67 -0.34
CA VAL A 172 -28.12 10.77 -0.93
C VAL A 172 -26.63 10.42 -0.89
N GLU A 173 -26.15 9.92 0.25
CA GLU A 173 -24.74 9.53 0.42
C GLU A 173 -24.35 8.39 -0.54
N ILE A 174 -25.27 7.43 -0.77
CA ILE A 174 -25.08 6.38 -1.78
C ILE A 174 -24.98 6.98 -3.19
N ALA A 175 -25.84 7.95 -3.52
CA ALA A 175 -25.82 8.60 -4.83
C ALA A 175 -24.54 9.42 -5.06
N GLU A 176 -24.07 10.14 -4.04
CA GLU A 176 -22.81 10.89 -4.09
C GLU A 176 -21.60 9.97 -4.30
N LYS A 177 -21.60 8.79 -3.66
CA LYS A 177 -20.59 7.75 -3.89
C LYS A 177 -20.62 7.24 -5.32
N ASP A 178 -21.80 6.94 -5.83
CA ASP A 178 -21.96 6.45 -7.20
C ASP A 178 -21.52 7.49 -8.23
N ASP A 179 -21.90 8.76 -8.05
CA ASP A 179 -21.49 9.88 -8.90
C ASP A 179 -19.97 10.08 -8.86
N PHE A 180 -19.36 10.01 -7.67
CA PHE A 180 -17.90 10.08 -7.52
C PHE A 180 -17.21 8.93 -8.24
N LEU A 181 -17.62 7.68 -8.01
CA LEU A 181 -17.03 6.52 -8.67
C LEU A 181 -17.18 6.59 -10.19
N ASP A 182 -18.33 7.03 -10.69
CA ASP A 182 -18.60 7.20 -12.13
C ASP A 182 -17.71 8.27 -12.76
N ALA A 183 -17.54 9.42 -12.08
CA ALA A 183 -16.63 10.45 -12.52
C ALA A 183 -15.18 9.94 -12.55
N MET A 184 -14.75 9.22 -11.51
CA MET A 184 -13.40 8.70 -11.38
C MET A 184 -13.06 7.70 -12.49
N ILE A 185 -13.92 6.69 -12.74
CA ILE A 185 -13.66 5.68 -13.77
C ILE A 185 -13.68 6.24 -15.19
N SER A 186 -14.30 7.41 -15.39
CA SER A 186 -14.32 8.08 -16.70
C SER A 186 -12.98 8.72 -17.08
N THR A 187 -12.11 8.96 -16.09
CA THR A 187 -10.80 9.61 -16.29
C THR A 187 -9.83 8.73 -17.06
N GLN A 188 -8.91 9.36 -17.80
CA GLN A 188 -7.85 8.63 -18.52
C GLN A 188 -6.95 7.83 -17.58
N ILE A 189 -6.70 8.35 -16.36
CA ILE A 189 -5.93 7.67 -15.30
C ILE A 189 -6.57 6.33 -14.93
N MET A 190 -7.87 6.31 -14.63
CA MET A 190 -8.56 5.08 -14.24
C MET A 190 -8.68 4.09 -15.42
N GLN A 191 -8.76 4.57 -16.66
CA GLN A 191 -8.71 3.71 -17.84
C GLN A 191 -7.34 3.01 -17.99
N LEU A 192 -6.23 3.73 -17.76
CA LEU A 192 -4.89 3.14 -17.74
C LEU A 192 -4.79 2.04 -16.67
N VAL A 193 -5.25 2.33 -15.46
CA VAL A 193 -5.26 1.37 -14.34
C VAL A 193 -6.11 0.15 -14.63
N GLN A 194 -7.32 0.32 -15.17
CA GLN A 194 -8.18 -0.81 -15.50
C GLN A 194 -7.50 -1.76 -16.50
N ASN A 195 -6.93 -1.21 -17.57
CA ASN A 195 -6.25 -2.01 -18.59
C ASN A 195 -5.05 -2.75 -17.99
N PHE A 196 -4.21 -2.04 -17.23
CA PHE A 196 -3.05 -2.63 -16.57
C PHE A 196 -3.43 -3.79 -15.64
N LEU A 197 -4.42 -3.59 -14.76
CA LEU A 197 -4.83 -4.61 -13.81
C LEU A 197 -5.48 -5.82 -14.50
N GLN A 198 -6.21 -5.62 -15.60
CA GLN A 198 -6.78 -6.71 -16.39
C GLN A 198 -5.70 -7.51 -17.11
N ASP A 199 -4.74 -6.83 -17.74
CA ASP A 199 -3.60 -7.47 -18.43
C ASP A 199 -2.74 -8.29 -17.45
N LYS A 200 -2.55 -7.76 -16.25
CA LYS A 200 -1.86 -8.43 -15.13
C LYS A 200 -2.71 -9.46 -14.40
N LYS A 201 -3.98 -9.63 -14.79
CA LYS A 201 -4.95 -10.55 -14.16
C LYS A 201 -5.17 -10.30 -12.66
N LEU A 202 -4.90 -9.07 -12.21
CA LEU A 202 -5.16 -8.59 -10.86
C LEU A 202 -6.60 -8.07 -10.70
N LEU A 203 -7.29 -7.82 -11.83
CA LEU A 203 -8.69 -7.42 -11.86
C LEU A 203 -9.50 -8.39 -12.72
N THR A 204 -10.59 -8.90 -12.14
CA THR A 204 -11.65 -9.59 -12.88
C THR A 204 -12.91 -8.73 -12.85
N GLY A 205 -13.49 -8.44 -14.01
CA GLY A 205 -14.66 -7.58 -14.13
C GLY A 205 -14.32 -6.09 -14.21
N SER A 206 -15.20 -5.26 -13.64
CA SER A 206 -15.12 -3.80 -13.69
C SER A 206 -14.20 -3.23 -12.62
N LEU A 207 -13.39 -2.22 -12.97
CA LEU A 207 -12.61 -1.47 -11.97
C LEU A 207 -13.54 -0.74 -11.00
N ARG A 208 -14.68 -0.22 -11.49
CA ARG A 208 -15.68 0.48 -10.65
C ARG A 208 -16.15 -0.40 -9.48
N ASP A 209 -16.59 -1.61 -9.79
CA ASP A 209 -17.12 -2.56 -8.79
C ASP A 209 -16.02 -2.96 -7.80
N LYS A 210 -14.78 -3.09 -8.31
CA LYS A 210 -13.63 -3.38 -7.47
C LYS A 210 -13.31 -2.22 -6.52
N LEU A 211 -13.39 -0.98 -7.00
CA LEU A 211 -13.18 0.22 -6.18
C LEU A 211 -14.26 0.33 -5.09
N ASP A 212 -15.54 0.20 -5.45
CA ASP A 212 -16.65 0.17 -4.49
C ASP A 212 -16.43 -0.91 -3.43
N GLU A 213 -16.08 -2.13 -3.85
CA GLU A 213 -15.81 -3.25 -2.95
C GLU A 213 -14.66 -2.93 -1.98
N ILE A 214 -13.46 -2.59 -2.46
CA ILE A 214 -12.27 -2.52 -1.60
C ILE A 214 -12.15 -1.22 -0.80
N TRP A 215 -12.72 -0.11 -1.29
CA TRP A 215 -12.58 1.21 -0.67
C TRP A 215 -13.78 1.63 0.16
N PHE A 216 -15.00 1.24 -0.22
CA PHE A 216 -16.24 1.77 0.38
C PHE A 216 -16.99 0.74 1.22
N THR A 217 -16.63 -0.55 1.18
CA THR A 217 -17.24 -1.53 2.09
C THR A 217 -16.91 -1.20 3.56
N MET A 218 -17.95 -0.99 4.35
CA MET A 218 -17.81 -0.71 5.79
C MET A 218 -17.43 -1.95 6.59
N TYR A 219 -16.41 -1.81 7.43
CA TYR A 219 -15.90 -2.86 8.32
C TYR A 219 -15.63 -2.31 9.73
N PRO A 220 -15.59 -3.17 10.77
CA PRO A 220 -15.27 -2.73 12.12
C PRO A 220 -13.75 -2.66 12.37
N ARG A 221 -13.27 -1.59 13.01
CA ARG A 221 -11.84 -1.43 13.40
C ARG A 221 -11.40 -2.30 14.57
N THR A 222 -12.34 -2.90 15.30
CA THR A 222 -12.09 -3.84 16.39
C THR A 222 -13.09 -4.99 16.33
N LYS A 223 -12.75 -6.16 16.89
CA LYS A 223 -13.61 -7.37 16.83
C LYS A 223 -15.04 -7.16 17.34
N SER A 224 -15.26 -6.17 18.21
CA SER A 224 -16.56 -5.85 18.81
C SER A 224 -16.98 -4.40 18.55
N GLY A 225 -16.33 -3.72 17.60
CA GLY A 225 -16.63 -2.34 17.25
C GLY A 225 -17.81 -2.24 16.26
N PRO A 226 -18.38 -1.04 16.11
CA PRO A 226 -19.37 -0.80 15.06
C PRO A 226 -18.72 -0.91 13.68
N ARG A 227 -19.56 -1.14 12.65
CA ARG A 227 -19.18 -0.91 11.26
C ARG A 227 -19.26 0.60 11.01
N GLY A 228 -18.12 1.25 11.00
CA GLY A 228 -18.00 2.70 10.89
C GLY A 228 -16.60 3.05 10.44
N SER A 229 -16.11 2.32 9.45
CA SER A 229 -14.79 2.52 8.86
C SER A 229 -14.76 1.88 7.49
N SER A 230 -14.16 2.58 6.54
CA SER A 230 -13.79 2.05 5.24
C SER A 230 -12.36 2.46 4.87
N GLY A 231 -11.83 1.89 3.79
CA GLY A 231 -10.51 2.27 3.26
C GLY A 231 -10.49 3.73 2.80
N PHE A 232 -11.60 4.19 2.20
CA PHE A 232 -11.79 5.56 1.76
C PHE A 232 -11.82 6.50 2.95
N GLU A 233 -12.69 6.26 3.92
CA GLU A 233 -12.81 7.07 5.13
C GLU A 233 -11.46 7.22 5.82
N HIS A 234 -10.76 6.12 6.08
CA HIS A 234 -9.48 6.17 6.75
C HIS A 234 -8.43 6.98 5.99
N SER A 235 -8.31 6.76 4.68
CA SER A 235 -7.20 7.35 3.91
C SER A 235 -7.51 8.78 3.48
N PHE A 236 -8.73 9.04 2.99
CA PHE A 236 -9.14 10.31 2.39
C PHE A 236 -9.88 11.27 3.35
N VAL A 237 -10.38 10.79 4.49
CA VAL A 237 -11.02 11.63 5.51
C VAL A 237 -10.16 11.66 6.77
N GLY A 238 -9.92 10.51 7.37
CA GLY A 238 -9.25 10.38 8.66
C GLY A 238 -10.19 10.02 9.78
N GLU A 239 -9.62 9.41 10.81
CA GLU A 239 -10.33 8.84 11.95
C GLU A 239 -9.65 9.24 13.27
N LEU A 240 -10.43 9.41 14.33
CA LEU A 240 -9.91 9.54 15.69
C LEU A 240 -9.95 8.19 16.41
N LYS A 241 -8.78 7.68 16.78
CA LYS A 241 -8.64 6.37 17.42
C LYS A 241 -7.64 6.43 18.57
N ASN A 242 -8.12 6.10 19.78
CA ASN A 242 -7.30 6.03 20.99
C ASN A 242 -6.53 7.32 21.32
N GLY A 243 -7.18 8.49 21.15
CA GLY A 243 -6.58 9.80 21.45
C GLY A 243 -5.45 10.17 20.50
N GLN A 244 -5.57 9.76 19.23
CA GLN A 244 -4.65 10.06 18.14
C GLN A 244 -5.43 10.06 16.82
N VAL A 245 -4.89 10.77 15.82
CA VAL A 245 -5.37 10.70 14.45
C VAL A 245 -4.86 9.42 13.80
N SER A 246 -5.75 8.71 13.11
CA SER A 246 -5.47 7.50 12.34
C SER A 246 -5.92 7.74 10.90
N GLY A 247 -5.08 7.38 9.92
CA GLY A 247 -5.35 7.77 8.55
C GLY A 247 -5.19 9.28 8.35
N PHE A 248 -6.07 9.92 7.57
CA PHE A 248 -6.01 11.37 7.25
C PHE A 248 -4.77 11.72 6.40
N HIS A 249 -4.81 11.37 5.11
CA HIS A 249 -3.67 11.48 4.18
C HIS A 249 -3.99 12.27 2.89
N ASN A 250 -5.13 12.98 2.86
CA ASN A 250 -5.58 13.72 1.69
C ASN A 250 -5.60 15.24 1.94
N TRP A 251 -4.97 16.00 1.04
CA TRP A 251 -4.82 17.45 1.19
C TRP A 251 -6.14 18.23 1.08
N VAL A 252 -7.11 17.74 0.31
CA VAL A 252 -8.40 18.42 0.16
C VAL A 252 -9.15 18.39 1.50
N ASN A 253 -9.16 17.23 2.17
CA ASN A 253 -9.72 17.14 3.52
C ASN A 253 -8.91 17.94 4.53
N PHE A 254 -7.57 17.92 4.42
CA PHE A 254 -6.71 18.67 5.34
C PHE A 254 -7.00 20.16 5.27
N TYR A 255 -7.03 20.71 4.05
CA TYR A 255 -7.39 22.09 3.80
C TYR A 255 -8.78 22.43 4.37
N LYS A 256 -9.78 21.58 4.13
CA LYS A 256 -11.13 21.75 4.67
C LYS A 256 -11.12 21.87 6.21
N GLU A 257 -10.41 20.97 6.89
CA GLU A 257 -10.37 20.94 8.35
C GLU A 257 -9.49 22.05 8.94
N GLU A 258 -8.43 22.47 8.24
CA GLU A 258 -7.65 23.66 8.57
C GLU A 258 -8.50 24.93 8.47
N GLN A 259 -9.33 25.08 7.43
CA GLN A 259 -10.26 26.21 7.30
C GLN A 259 -11.30 26.27 8.43
N LYS A 260 -11.75 25.11 8.91
CA LYS A 260 -12.67 25.01 10.05
C LYS A 260 -11.97 25.26 11.40
N GLY A 261 -10.64 25.32 11.43
CA GLY A 261 -9.85 25.41 12.65
C GLY A 261 -9.82 24.12 13.45
N ASN A 262 -10.19 22.99 12.82
CA ASN A 262 -10.15 21.67 13.44
C ASN A 262 -8.76 21.05 13.34
N SER A 263 -8.01 21.36 12.28
CA SER A 263 -6.62 20.92 12.10
C SER A 263 -5.63 22.06 12.37
N ASN A 264 -4.55 21.74 13.08
CA ASN A 264 -3.38 22.61 13.25
C ASN A 264 -2.15 21.91 12.68
N TYR A 265 -1.66 22.37 11.52
CA TYR A 265 -0.38 21.94 10.97
C TYR A 265 0.75 22.32 11.92
N GLU A 266 1.63 21.39 12.27
CA GLU A 266 2.67 21.61 13.28
C GLU A 266 4.10 21.54 12.69
N GLY A 267 4.25 21.13 11.43
CA GLY A 267 5.54 21.11 10.74
C GLY A 267 5.72 19.90 9.83
N TRP A 268 6.93 19.78 9.30
CA TRP A 268 7.27 18.76 8.31
C TRP A 268 8.63 18.12 8.54
N SER A 269 8.78 16.88 8.07
CA SER A 269 10.03 16.12 8.10
C SER A 269 10.62 15.88 6.69
N GLY A 270 9.77 15.87 5.67
CA GLY A 270 10.14 15.62 4.28
C GLY A 270 9.19 16.27 3.29
N PHE A 271 9.73 16.74 2.15
CA PHE A 271 8.90 17.24 1.05
C PHE A 271 9.55 16.85 -0.28
N LEU A 272 8.86 16.04 -1.06
CA LEU A 272 9.23 15.70 -2.42
C LEU A 272 8.43 16.57 -3.38
N ASN A 273 9.06 17.62 -3.89
CA ASN A 273 8.48 18.43 -4.94
C ASN A 273 8.56 17.66 -6.28
N ILE A 274 7.44 17.34 -6.91
CA ILE A 274 7.43 16.66 -8.22
C ILE A 274 7.73 17.70 -9.31
N ASP A 275 6.91 18.73 -9.41
CA ASP A 275 7.12 19.95 -10.20
C ASP A 275 6.22 21.09 -9.66
N ASP A 276 5.61 21.90 -10.51
CA ASP A 276 4.61 22.90 -10.13
C ASP A 276 3.20 22.31 -9.96
N LYS A 277 2.93 21.09 -10.43
CA LYS A 277 1.59 20.47 -10.38
C LYS A 277 1.29 19.79 -9.06
N CYS A 278 2.28 19.18 -8.41
CA CYS A 278 2.07 18.46 -7.16
C CYS A 278 3.34 18.17 -6.35
N GLY A 279 3.15 17.68 -5.13
CA GLY A 279 4.21 17.20 -4.25
C GLY A 279 3.75 16.13 -3.27
N VAL A 280 4.69 15.54 -2.54
CA VAL A 280 4.43 14.67 -1.39
C VAL A 280 5.03 15.30 -0.15
N LEU A 281 4.20 15.53 0.86
CA LEU A 281 4.57 16.11 2.14
C LEU A 281 4.57 15.01 3.22
N MET A 282 5.61 14.98 4.04
CA MET A 282 5.66 14.23 5.29
C MET A 282 5.52 15.23 6.43
N ASP A 283 4.43 15.13 7.17
CA ASP A 283 3.98 16.15 8.12
C ASP A 283 3.67 15.58 9.50
N HIS A 284 3.42 16.49 10.43
CA HIS A 284 2.74 16.20 11.69
C HIS A 284 1.79 17.35 12.01
N PHE A 285 0.67 17.02 12.64
CA PHE A 285 -0.39 17.96 12.94
C PHE A 285 -1.27 17.45 14.08
N THR A 286 -2.16 18.31 14.56
CA THR A 286 -3.28 17.89 15.40
C THR A 286 -4.60 18.06 14.66
N TRP A 287 -5.56 17.18 14.92
CA TRP A 287 -6.94 17.28 14.44
C TRP A 287 -7.90 17.06 15.60
N TYR A 288 -8.80 18.02 15.85
CA TYR A 288 -9.60 18.11 17.07
C TYR A 288 -8.76 17.96 18.35
N SER A 289 -7.57 18.57 18.37
CA SER A 289 -6.57 18.48 19.45
C SER A 289 -5.93 17.10 19.66
N GLU A 290 -6.24 16.11 18.83
CA GLU A 290 -5.58 14.80 18.87
C GLU A 290 -4.39 14.78 17.90
N PRO A 291 -3.25 14.19 18.27
CA PRO A 291 -2.03 14.27 17.46
C PRO A 291 -1.97 13.22 16.35
N LYS A 292 -1.44 13.62 15.20
CA LYS A 292 -0.84 12.77 14.17
C LYS A 292 0.68 13.02 14.18
N LYS A 293 1.43 12.16 14.87
CA LYS A 293 2.88 12.36 15.07
C LYS A 293 3.70 12.18 13.80
N ILE A 294 3.24 11.32 12.90
CA ILE A 294 3.85 11.07 11.61
C ILE A 294 2.70 10.91 10.62
N GLY A 295 2.70 11.79 9.65
CA GLY A 295 1.77 11.83 8.55
C GLY A 295 2.48 11.98 7.23
N SER A 296 1.68 11.78 6.19
CA SER A 296 2.07 12.05 4.84
C SER A 296 0.84 12.28 3.99
N MET A 297 0.96 13.17 3.02
CA MET A 297 -0.11 13.43 2.05
C MET A 297 0.49 13.86 0.72
N PHE A 298 -0.24 13.62 -0.36
CA PHE A 298 -0.01 14.36 -1.59
C PHE A 298 -0.48 15.80 -1.43
N VAL A 299 0.05 16.72 -2.22
CA VAL A 299 -0.39 18.12 -2.28
C VAL A 299 -0.63 18.47 -3.75
N GLY A 300 -1.83 19.00 -4.05
CA GLY A 300 -2.20 19.48 -5.39
C GLY A 300 -2.64 18.41 -6.38
N THR A 301 -2.64 17.14 -6.00
CA THR A 301 -3.10 16.01 -6.82
C THR A 301 -4.62 15.93 -6.90
N PRO A 302 -5.19 15.48 -8.03
CA PRO A 302 -6.60 15.13 -8.10
C PRO A 302 -6.86 13.74 -7.47
N PRO A 303 -8.09 13.46 -6.97
CA PRO A 303 -8.39 12.22 -6.26
C PRO A 303 -8.17 10.96 -7.10
N GLU A 304 -8.42 11.01 -8.41
CA GLU A 304 -8.23 9.86 -9.30
C GLU A 304 -6.79 9.40 -9.35
N LEU A 305 -5.81 10.29 -9.23
CA LEU A 305 -4.40 9.90 -9.19
C LEU A 305 -4.06 9.17 -7.89
N GLU A 306 -4.52 9.70 -6.76
CA GLU A 306 -4.28 9.12 -5.43
C GLU A 306 -4.94 7.74 -5.32
N LEU A 307 -6.24 7.67 -5.61
CA LEU A 307 -7.03 6.43 -5.51
C LEU A 307 -6.51 5.37 -6.48
N ALA A 308 -6.14 5.74 -7.71
CA ALA A 308 -5.55 4.84 -8.69
C ALA A 308 -4.21 4.27 -8.22
N THR A 309 -3.31 5.13 -7.74
CA THR A 309 -1.98 4.71 -7.24
C THR A 309 -2.13 3.72 -6.10
N TYR A 310 -2.96 4.05 -5.11
CA TYR A 310 -3.20 3.17 -3.97
C TYR A 310 -3.89 1.87 -4.38
N THR A 311 -4.83 1.89 -5.33
CA THR A 311 -5.51 0.68 -5.81
C THR A 311 -4.56 -0.28 -6.52
N VAL A 312 -3.72 0.23 -7.42
CA VAL A 312 -2.71 -0.58 -8.11
C VAL A 312 -1.77 -1.21 -7.08
N CYS A 313 -1.27 -0.41 -6.15
CA CYS A 313 -0.35 -0.89 -5.12
C CYS A 313 -0.99 -1.88 -4.15
N PHE A 314 -2.26 -1.70 -3.80
CA PHE A 314 -3.00 -2.65 -2.97
C PHE A 314 -3.17 -4.00 -3.67
N LEU A 315 -3.47 -4.01 -4.97
CA LEU A 315 -3.69 -5.25 -5.72
C LEU A 315 -2.39 -5.94 -6.15
N ALA A 316 -1.32 -5.19 -6.43
CA ALA A 316 -0.04 -5.73 -6.89
C ALA A 316 0.98 -5.98 -5.77
N ARG A 317 0.89 -5.22 -4.66
CA ARG A 317 1.89 -5.13 -3.58
C ARG A 317 1.24 -4.89 -2.20
N PRO A 318 0.21 -5.66 -1.79
CA PRO A 318 -0.47 -5.44 -0.51
C PRO A 318 0.50 -5.51 0.68
N ASN A 319 0.32 -4.65 1.68
CA ASN A 319 1.11 -4.63 2.92
C ASN A 319 2.62 -4.39 2.74
N SER A 320 3.03 -3.80 1.62
CA SER A 320 4.43 -3.51 1.33
C SER A 320 4.60 -2.10 0.74
N LEU A 321 5.82 -1.57 0.82
CA LEU A 321 6.16 -0.30 0.17
C LEU A 321 6.18 -0.51 -1.34
N CYS A 322 5.12 -0.07 -2.01
CA CYS A 322 4.96 -0.18 -3.45
C CYS A 322 5.77 0.91 -4.16
N PRO A 323 6.76 0.57 -5.00
CA PRO A 323 7.63 1.56 -5.62
C PRO A 323 6.96 2.20 -6.83
N VAL A 324 6.86 3.52 -6.81
CA VAL A 324 6.13 4.32 -7.80
C VAL A 324 6.91 5.58 -8.15
N GLN A 325 6.51 6.26 -9.22
CA GLN A 325 7.13 7.51 -9.61
C GLN A 325 6.17 8.47 -10.28
N MET A 326 6.50 9.75 -10.17
CA MET A 326 5.89 10.82 -10.94
C MET A 326 7.00 11.75 -11.42
N ASN A 327 7.01 12.09 -12.71
CA ASN A 327 8.02 12.95 -13.31
C ASN A 327 9.46 12.48 -13.02
N ASN A 328 9.71 11.18 -13.14
CA ASN A 328 10.98 10.53 -12.80
C ASN A 328 11.44 10.68 -11.33
N LYS A 329 10.55 11.10 -10.42
CA LYS A 329 10.84 11.17 -8.99
C LYS A 329 10.25 9.97 -8.27
N LEU A 330 11.13 9.22 -7.62
CA LEU A 330 10.77 8.01 -6.91
C LEU A 330 10.14 8.35 -5.55
N TYR A 331 9.08 7.62 -5.22
CA TYR A 331 8.48 7.56 -3.90
C TYR A 331 7.83 6.18 -3.73
N HIS A 332 7.23 5.94 -2.57
CA HIS A 332 6.47 4.73 -2.32
C HIS A 332 5.01 5.06 -2.02
N ALA A 333 4.11 4.16 -2.36
CA ALA A 333 2.78 4.10 -1.79
C ALA A 333 2.72 2.93 -0.81
N GLN A 334 2.38 3.19 0.45
CA GLN A 334 2.12 2.13 1.42
C GLN A 334 0.62 1.84 1.43
N THR A 335 0.26 0.56 1.34
CA THR A 335 -1.12 0.11 1.56
C THR A 335 -1.13 -0.97 2.63
N TRP A 336 -2.18 -0.99 3.44
CA TRP A 336 -2.42 -2.00 4.46
C TRP A 336 -3.78 -2.64 4.21
N ASP A 337 -3.87 -3.94 4.36
CA ASP A 337 -5.12 -4.66 4.22
C ASP A 337 -5.90 -4.77 5.54
N ILE A 338 -7.18 -5.11 5.39
CA ILE A 338 -7.99 -5.63 6.47
C ILE A 338 -8.84 -6.78 5.95
N THR A 339 -8.86 -7.88 6.70
CA THR A 339 -9.71 -9.03 6.38
C THR A 339 -11.02 -8.94 7.15
N TYR A 340 -12.15 -8.95 6.43
CA TYR A 340 -13.48 -8.91 7.02
C TYR A 340 -14.43 -9.83 6.23
N GLU A 341 -15.19 -10.67 6.95
CA GLU A 341 -16.12 -11.66 6.36
C GLU A 341 -15.52 -12.52 5.23
N GLY A 342 -14.23 -12.86 5.33
CA GLY A 342 -13.52 -13.71 4.36
C GLY A 342 -13.08 -12.98 3.08
N LYS A 343 -13.20 -11.66 3.04
CA LYS A 343 -12.71 -10.79 1.97
C LYS A 343 -11.65 -9.82 2.49
N VAL A 344 -10.85 -9.29 1.57
CA VAL A 344 -9.74 -8.38 1.86
C VAL A 344 -10.07 -6.99 1.30
N TYR A 345 -9.95 -5.98 2.15
CA TYR A 345 -10.26 -4.57 1.84
C TYR A 345 -9.06 -3.69 2.13
N VAL A 346 -9.08 -2.45 1.62
CA VAL A 346 -8.07 -1.46 1.98
C VAL A 346 -8.33 -1.02 3.42
N GLY A 347 -7.35 -1.21 4.29
CA GLY A 347 -7.37 -0.75 5.68
C GLY A 347 -6.75 0.63 5.87
N SER A 348 -5.74 0.97 5.08
CA SER A 348 -5.04 2.27 5.05
C SER A 348 -4.22 2.40 3.78
N ALA A 349 -4.08 3.61 3.25
CA ALA A 349 -3.18 3.92 2.15
C ALA A 349 -2.62 5.34 2.25
N TYR A 350 -1.32 5.51 1.98
CA TYR A 350 -0.64 6.81 2.05
C TYR A 350 0.67 6.84 1.26
N PRO A 351 1.17 8.02 0.86
CA PRO A 351 2.46 8.13 0.18
C PRO A 351 3.61 8.14 1.20
N ASP A 352 4.80 7.71 0.81
CA ASP A 352 5.98 7.66 1.66
C ASP A 352 7.24 8.01 0.86
N ILE A 353 8.09 8.88 1.40
CA ILE A 353 9.34 9.32 0.77
C ILE A 353 10.60 8.97 1.59
N GLY A 354 10.47 8.15 2.64
CA GLY A 354 11.57 7.54 3.38
C GLY A 354 12.51 8.53 4.10
N VAL A 355 11.95 9.47 4.86
CA VAL A 355 12.71 10.54 5.57
C VAL A 355 13.11 10.22 7.01
#